data_AF-A0A2D9CEU1-F1
#
_entry.id   AF-A0A2D9CEU1-F1
#
_cell.length_a   1.000
_cell.length_b   1.000
_cell.length_c   1.000
_cell.angle_alpha   90.00
_cell.angle_beta   90.00
_cell.angle_gamma   90.00
#
_symmetry.space_group_name_H-M   'P 1'
#
loop_
_entity.id
_entity.type
_entity.pdbx_description
1 polymer ?
#
loop_
_entity_poly.entity_id
_entity_poly.type
_entity_poly.pdbx_seq_one_letter_code
_entity_poly.pdbx_strand_id
1 'polypeptide(L)'
;MTEMTEQQIQAKKIKELEALGYYVIKLTLTNKNGIPDLIAIPKNCNVEFIEVKKPNGKLSKLQEYRIDELKKHGVKVEVFKGYDI
;
A
#
# COMPACT_ATOMS: atom_id res chain seq x y z
N MET A 1 23.24 -23.86 13.09
CA MET A 1 21.97 -23.11 13.01
C MET A 1 21.76 -22.78 11.54
N THR A 2 20.60 -23.09 10.96
CA THR A 2 20.30 -22.66 9.59
C THR A 2 19.93 -21.19 9.59
N GLU A 3 20.63 -20.38 8.79
CA GLU A 3 20.30 -18.98 8.63
C GLU A 3 18.94 -18.81 7.96
N MET A 4 18.21 -17.76 8.36
CA MET A 4 16.92 -17.43 7.75
C MET A 4 17.14 -16.89 6.34
N THR A 5 16.26 -17.25 5.41
CA THR A 5 16.26 -16.63 4.08
C THR A 5 15.81 -15.17 4.18
N GLU A 6 16.18 -14.33 3.21
CA GLU A 6 15.71 -12.94 3.14
C GLU A 6 14.19 -12.84 3.16
N GLN A 7 13.49 -13.78 2.51
CA GLN A 7 12.03 -13.87 2.54
C GLN A 7 11.50 -14.11 3.95
N GLN A 8 12.14 -14.99 4.73
CA GLN A 8 11.75 -15.26 6.11
C GLN A 8 12.01 -14.04 7.01
N ILE A 9 13.13 -13.34 6.80
CA ILE A 9 13.47 -12.10 7.53
C ILE A 9 12.46 -11.01 7.21
N GLN A 10 12.14 -10.81 5.93
CA GLN A 10 11.14 -9.84 5.46
C GLN A 10 9.76 -10.13 6.07
N ALA A 11 9.34 -11.40 6.07
CA ALA A 11 8.06 -11.81 6.66
C ALA A 11 8.01 -11.54 8.18
N LYS A 12 9.11 -11.77 8.90
CA LYS A 12 9.22 -11.41 10.31
C LYS A 12 9.11 -9.90 10.52
N LYS A 13 9.79 -9.10 9.68
CA LYS A 13 9.77 -7.64 9.76
C LYS A 13 8.38 -7.04 9.50
N ILE A 14 7.63 -7.60 8.54
CA ILE A 14 6.23 -7.20 8.27
C ILE A 14 5.40 -7.37 9.54
N LYS A 15 5.45 -8.54 10.19
CA LYS A 15 4.70 -8.81 11.42
C LYS A 15 5.07 -7.87 12.56
N GLU A 16 6.35 -7.56 12.72
CA GLU A 16 6.82 -6.60 13.73
C GLU A 16 6.22 -5.20 13.47
N LEU A 17 6.23 -4.73 12.23
CA LEU A 17 5.69 -3.42 11.86
C LEU A 17 4.16 -3.37 11.99
N GLU A 18 3.46 -4.42 11.57
CA GLU A 18 2.00 -4.54 11.73
C GLU A 18 1.60 -4.53 13.21
N ALA A 19 2.37 -5.22 14.08
CA ALA A 19 2.16 -5.21 15.53
C ALA A 19 2.39 -3.81 16.15
N LEU A 20 3.25 -2.99 15.54
CA LEU A 20 3.44 -1.57 15.89
C LEU A 20 2.37 -0.65 15.30
N GLY A 21 1.39 -1.18 14.57
CA GLY A 21 0.27 -0.42 14.01
C GLY A 21 0.57 0.24 12.66
N TYR A 22 1.57 -0.26 11.92
CA TYR A 22 1.80 0.17 10.54
C TYR A 22 0.90 -0.60 9.56
N TYR A 23 0.49 0.07 8.49
CA TYR A 23 -0.03 -0.59 7.30
C TYR A 23 1.15 -0.88 6.37
N VAL A 24 1.47 -2.16 6.16
CA VAL A 24 2.68 -2.58 5.44
C VAL A 24 2.32 -3.14 4.07
N ILE A 25 2.98 -2.65 3.02
CA ILE A 25 2.79 -3.15 1.65
C ILE A 25 4.14 -3.65 1.12
N LYS A 26 4.14 -4.86 0.56
CA LYS A 26 5.26 -5.37 -0.23
C LYS A 26 5.21 -4.79 -1.64
N LEU A 27 6.29 -4.15 -2.05
CA LEU A 27 6.47 -3.56 -3.38
C LEU A 27 7.05 -4.63 -4.30
N THR A 28 6.30 -4.99 -5.36
CA THR A 28 6.72 -6.01 -6.33
C THR A 28 6.85 -5.45 -7.75
N LEU A 29 5.99 -4.50 -8.12
CA LEU A 29 6.01 -3.83 -9.40
C LEU A 29 5.96 -2.32 -9.19
N THR A 30 7.05 -1.65 -9.58
CA THR A 30 7.21 -0.20 -9.43
C THR A 30 7.90 0.36 -10.67
N ASN A 31 7.74 1.66 -10.91
CA ASN A 31 8.37 2.35 -12.05
C ASN A 31 9.80 2.85 -11.75
N LYS A 32 10.27 2.69 -10.51
CA LYS A 32 11.60 3.12 -10.06
C LYS A 32 12.41 1.88 -9.65
N ASN A 33 13.45 1.57 -10.42
CA ASN A 33 14.36 0.47 -10.14
C ASN A 33 15.14 0.71 -8.85
N GLY A 34 15.41 -0.36 -8.10
CA GLY A 34 16.15 -0.30 -6.84
C GLY A 34 15.39 0.30 -5.66
N ILE A 35 14.06 0.48 -5.78
CA ILE A 35 13.23 0.88 -4.65
C ILE A 35 13.24 -0.22 -3.56
N PRO A 36 13.21 0.14 -2.25
CA PRO A 36 13.12 -0.86 -1.17
C PRO A 36 11.89 -1.77 -1.28
N ASP A 37 11.95 -2.96 -0.68
CA ASP A 37 10.90 -3.99 -0.83
C ASP A 37 9.60 -3.70 -0.09
N LEU A 38 9.65 -2.91 1.00
CA LEU A 38 8.51 -2.65 1.88
C LEU A 38 8.27 -1.16 2.02
N ILE A 39 7.00 -0.77 1.99
CA ILE A 39 6.55 0.51 2.52
C ILE A 39 5.75 0.25 3.80
N ALA A 40 6.10 0.97 4.87
CA ALA A 40 5.43 0.89 6.16
C ALA A 40 4.81 2.25 6.46
N ILE A 41 3.48 2.28 6.59
CA ILE A 41 2.72 3.52 6.72
C ILE A 41 2.17 3.63 8.15
N PRO A 42 2.66 4.58 8.96
CA PRO A 42 2.09 4.84 10.27
C PRO A 42 0.61 5.18 10.18
N LYS A 43 -0.15 4.86 11.23
CA LYS A 43 -1.56 5.28 11.35
C LYS A 43 -1.67 6.80 11.29
N ASN A 44 -2.67 7.33 10.57
CA ASN A 44 -2.90 8.76 10.36
C ASN A 44 -1.69 9.52 9.74
N CYS A 45 -0.83 8.83 8.98
CA CYS A 45 0.28 9.46 8.28
C CYS A 45 -0.21 10.31 7.10
N ASN A 46 0.49 11.41 6.82
CA ASN A 46 0.25 12.24 5.65
C ASN A 46 0.85 11.63 4.37
N VAL A 47 0.38 10.44 4.01
CA VAL A 47 0.64 9.79 2.72
C VAL A 47 -0.63 9.81 1.88
N GLU A 48 -0.47 9.94 0.57
CA GLU A 48 -1.56 10.03 -0.38
C GLU A 48 -1.51 8.88 -1.37
N PHE A 49 -2.62 8.15 -1.48
CA PHE A 49 -2.84 7.12 -2.48
C PHE A 49 -3.80 7.65 -3.53
N ILE A 50 -3.49 7.39 -4.81
CA ILE A 50 -4.32 7.84 -5.93
C ILE A 50 -4.67 6.62 -6.78
N GLU A 51 -5.95 6.28 -6.82
CA GLU A 51 -6.50 5.28 -7.73
C GLU A 51 -7.00 5.98 -9.00
N VAL A 52 -6.27 5.81 -10.10
CA VAL A 52 -6.57 6.47 -11.37
C VAL A 52 -7.58 5.65 -12.19
N LYS A 53 -8.65 6.30 -12.64
CA LYS A 53 -9.66 5.76 -13.54
C LYS A 53 -9.85 6.67 -14.74
N LYS A 54 -10.30 6.08 -15.85
CA LYS A 54 -10.95 6.84 -16.93
C LYS A 54 -12.19 7.57 -16.38
N PRO A 55 -12.70 8.63 -17.03
CA PRO A 55 -13.90 9.35 -16.57
C PRO A 55 -15.09 8.45 -16.22
N ASN A 56 -15.36 7.44 -17.07
CA ASN A 56 -16.44 6.46 -16.87
C ASN A 56 -15.97 5.15 -16.22
N GLY A 57 -14.73 5.10 -15.73
CA GLY A 57 -14.15 3.93 -15.08
C GLY A 57 -14.76 3.68 -13.70
N LYS A 58 -15.03 2.41 -13.39
CA LYS A 58 -15.53 1.98 -12.08
C LYS A 58 -14.41 1.34 -11.27
N LEU A 59 -14.52 1.41 -9.94
CA LEU A 59 -13.69 0.64 -9.03
C LEU A 59 -14.08 -0.84 -9.13
N SER A 60 -13.10 -1.73 -8.97
CA SER A 60 -13.39 -3.12 -8.66
C SER A 60 -13.76 -3.25 -7.18
N LYS A 61 -14.47 -4.32 -6.81
CA LYS A 61 -14.80 -4.60 -5.39
C LYS A 61 -13.56 -4.67 -4.50
N LEU A 62 -12.45 -5.20 -5.02
CA LEU A 62 -11.19 -5.26 -4.27
C LEU A 62 -10.59 -3.86 -4.05
N GLN A 63 -10.70 -2.97 -5.03
CA GLN A 63 -10.25 -1.58 -4.88
C GLN A 63 -11.11 -0.84 -3.86
N GLU A 64 -12.43 -1.00 -3.90
CA GLU A 64 -13.34 -0.45 -2.89
C GLU A 64 -12.95 -0.91 -1.47
N TYR A 65 -12.72 -2.21 -1.30
CA TYR A 65 -12.26 -2.78 -0.03
C TYR A 65 -10.94 -2.16 0.45
N ARG A 66 -9.93 -2.05 -0.41
CA ARG A 66 -8.61 -1.49 -0.04
C ARG A 66 -8.67 0.01 0.25
N ILE A 67 -9.49 0.75 -0.50
CA ILE A 67 -9.71 2.18 -0.24
C ILE A 67 -10.35 2.38 1.14
N ASP A 68 -11.35 1.57 1.49
CA ASP A 68 -11.98 1.61 2.81
C ASP A 68 -10.98 1.26 3.94
N GLU A 69 -10.16 0.22 3.73
CA GLU A 69 -9.10 -0.18 4.67
C GLU A 69 -8.06 0.94 4.90
N LEU A 70 -7.57 1.57 3.84
CA LEU A 70 -6.64 2.70 3.91
C LEU A 70 -7.26 3.91 4.63
N LYS A 71 -8.51 4.24 4.32
CA LYS A 71 -9.24 5.34 4.99
C LYS A 71 -9.44 5.07 6.47
N LYS A 72 -9.78 3.84 6.86
CA LYS A 72 -9.87 3.42 8.26
C LYS A 72 -8.51 3.50 8.99
N HIS A 73 -7.41 3.34 8.27
CA HIS A 73 -6.05 3.55 8.77
C HIS A 73 -5.64 5.04 8.88
N GLY A 74 -6.51 5.95 8.45
CA GLY A 74 -6.26 7.40 8.45
C GLY A 74 -5.41 7.88 7.27
N VAL A 75 -5.31 7.09 6.20
CA VAL A 75 -4.57 7.45 4.98
C VAL A 75 -5.50 8.16 4.00
N LYS A 76 -4.99 9.21 3.35
CA LYS A 76 -5.72 9.92 2.30
C LYS A 76 -5.73 9.09 1.02
N VAL A 77 -6.92 8.90 0.44
CA VAL A 77 -7.08 8.20 -0.83
C VAL A 77 -7.97 8.99 -1.78
N GLU A 78 -7.43 9.33 -2.95
CA GLU A 78 -8.13 9.95 -4.05
C GLU A 78 -8.52 8.91 -5.10
N VAL A 79 -9.74 9.00 -5.63
CA VAL A 79 -10.13 8.29 -6.86
C VAL A 79 -10.17 9.32 -7.98
N PHE A 80 -9.08 9.42 -8.73
CA PHE A 80 -8.93 10.40 -9.80
C PHE A 80 -9.57 9.89 -11.08
N LYS A 81 -10.57 10.61 -11.62
CA LYS A 81 -11.36 10.19 -12.80
C LYS A 81 -10.94 10.87 -14.10
N GLY A 82 -9.63 11.01 -14.30
CA GLY A 82 -9.08 11.64 -15.51
C GLY A 82 -9.38 13.14 -15.58
N TYR A 83 -9.00 13.73 -16.70
CA TYR A 83 -9.34 15.11 -17.03
C TYR A 83 -10.58 15.11 -17.90
N ASP A 84 -11.44 16.12 -17.75
CA ASP A 84 -12.45 16.41 -18.77
C ASP A 84 -11.70 16.81 -20.05
N ILE A 85 -11.87 16.03 -21.12
CA ILE A 85 -11.29 16.27 -22.44
C ILE A 85 -12.41 16.70 -23.38
#